data_AF-A0A3S5J0E5-F1
#
_entry.id   AF-A0A3S5J0E5-F1
#
_cell.length_a   1.000
_cell.length_b   1.000
_cell.length_c   1.000
_cell.angle_alpha   90.00
_cell.angle_beta   90.00
_cell.angle_gamma   90.00
#
_symmetry.space_group_name_H-M   'P 1'
#
loop_
_entity.id
_entity.type
_entity.pdbx_description
1 polymer ?
#
loop_
_entity_poly.entity_id
_entity_poly.type
_entity_poly.pdbx_seq_one_letter_code
_entity_poly.pdbx_strand_id
1 'polypeptide(L)' 'MIKSPLRYLGGKSRAINFIGKFIPNFFKTYREPFFGGGSLGFHLY' A
#
# COMPACT_ATOMS: atom_id res chain seq x y z
N MET A 1 -9.66 -1.43 -7.18
CA MET A 1 -8.28 -1.57 -6.65
C MET A 1 -7.34 -0.86 -7.60
N ILE A 2 -6.94 0.37 -7.26
CA ILE A 2 -6.00 1.15 -8.06
C ILE A 2 -4.62 0.50 -7.90
N LYS A 3 -3.94 0.25 -9.00
CA LYS A 3 -2.54 -0.23 -8.98
C LYS A 3 -1.64 0.95 -9.22
N SER A 4 -0.46 0.94 -8.60
CA SER A 4 0.55 1.94 -8.87
C SER A 4 0.87 1.98 -10.37
N PRO A 5 0.86 3.17 -11.00
CA PRO A 5 1.23 3.32 -12.41
C PRO A 5 2.74 3.16 -12.63
N LEU A 6 3.54 3.24 -11.58
CA LEU A 6 5.00 3.15 -11.63
C LEU A 6 5.47 1.72 -11.35
N ARG A 7 6.29 1.17 -12.25
CA ARG A 7 7.00 -0.08 -11.99
C ARG A 7 8.22 0.21 -11.10
N TYR A 8 8.13 -0.19 -9.83
CA TYR A 8 9.17 0.04 -8.83
C TYR A 8 9.63 -1.27 -8.18
N LEU A 9 10.94 -1.40 -7.96
CA LEU A 9 11.55 -2.56 -7.30
C LEU A 9 11.14 -2.64 -5.82
N GLY A 10 10.77 -3.82 -5.34
CA GLY A 10 10.30 -3.97 -3.96
C GLY A 10 8.88 -3.42 -3.71
N GLY A 11 8.10 -3.18 -4.78
CA GLY A 11 6.68 -2.86 -4.65
C GLY A 11 5.92 -3.96 -3.89
N LYS A 12 5.11 -3.55 -2.90
CA LYS A 12 4.38 -4.46 -2.00
C LYS A 12 3.16 -5.12 -2.65
N SER A 13 3.00 -4.97 -3.98
CA SER A 13 1.85 -5.43 -4.78
C SER A 13 1.49 -6.91 -4.55
N ARG A 14 2.48 -7.80 -4.32
CA ARG A 14 2.22 -9.22 -4.03
C ARG A 14 1.88 -9.48 -2.56
N ALA A 15 2.44 -8.69 -1.64
CA ALA A 15 2.25 -8.86 -0.19
C ALA A 15 0.99 -8.17 0.34
N ILE A 16 0.35 -7.31 -0.44
CA ILE A 16 -0.79 -6.49 -0.01
C ILE A 16 -1.98 -7.29 0.48
N ASN A 17 -2.30 -8.43 -0.14
CA ASN A 17 -3.38 -9.29 0.34
C ASN A 17 -3.13 -9.86 1.74
N PHE A 18 -1.86 -9.97 2.13
CA PHE A 18 -1.49 -10.39 3.48
C PHE A 18 -1.45 -9.19 4.43
N ILE A 19 -0.76 -8.10 4.06
CA ILE A 19 -0.60 -6.89 4.87
C ILE A 19 -1.95 -6.24 5.17
N GLY A 20 -2.86 -6.21 4.19
CA GLY A 20 -4.20 -5.61 4.31
C GLY A 20 -5.02 -6.17 5.47
N LYS A 21 -4.78 -7.41 5.87
CA LYS A 21 -5.46 -8.06 7.02
C LYS A 21 -5.09 -7.44 8.38
N PHE A 22 -3.96 -6.74 8.45
CA PHE A 22 -3.44 -6.13 9.67
C PHE A 22 -3.65 -4.61 9.71
N ILE A 23 -4.25 -4.04 8.67
CA ILE A 23 -4.55 -2.61 8.62
C ILE A 23 -5.78 -2.35 9.50
N PRO A 24 -5.76 -1.34 10.39
CA PRO A 24 -6.92 -1.00 11.19
C PRO A 24 -8.07 -0.49 10.30
N ASN A 25 -9.31 -0.86 10.64
CA ASN A 25 -10.51 -0.44 9.91
C ASN A 25 -10.71 1.08 9.90
N PHE A 26 -10.17 1.78 10.90
CA PHE A 26 -10.29 3.23 11.05
C PHE A 26 -8.95 3.85 11.45
N PHE A 27 -8.54 4.85 10.69
CA PHE A 27 -7.41 5.73 11.01
C PHE A 27 -7.65 7.09 10.38
N LYS A 28 -7.20 8.17 11.03
CA LYS A 28 -7.35 9.54 10.52
C LYS A 28 -6.32 9.90 9.45
N THR A 29 -5.13 9.31 9.53
CA THR A 29 -4.01 9.68 8.66
C THR A 29 -3.12 8.46 8.41
N TYR A 30 -2.84 8.22 7.13
CA TYR A 30 -1.85 7.24 6.68
C TYR A 30 -0.52 7.94 6.42
N ARG A 31 0.57 7.37 6.92
CA ARG A 31 1.95 7.85 6.69
C ARG A 31 2.83 6.66 6.36
N GLU A 32 3.47 6.69 5.18
CA GLU A 32 4.40 5.65 4.74
C GLU A 32 5.77 6.29 4.45
N PRO A 33 6.73 6.23 5.40
CA PRO A 33 8.06 6.80 5.22
C PRO A 33 8.80 6.20 4.01
N PHE A 34 8.52 4.94 3.69
CA PHE A 34 9.13 4.20 2.58
C PHE A 34 8.07 3.88 1.51
N PHE A 35 7.61 4.94 0.84
CA PHE A 35 6.54 4.86 -0.15
C PHE A 35 6.92 3.99 -1.35
N GLY A 36 8.10 4.22 -1.93
CA GLY A 36 8.59 3.47 -3.09
C GLY A 36 7.54 3.44 -4.21
N GLY A 37 7.13 2.24 -4.62
CA GLY A 37 6.10 2.04 -5.63
C GLY A 37 4.67 2.36 -5.18
N GLY A 38 4.44 2.77 -3.93
CA GLY A 38 3.15 3.23 -3.44
C GLY A 38 2.04 2.18 -3.34
N SER A 39 2.35 0.89 -3.52
CA SER A 39 1.35 -0.17 -3.64
C SER A 39 0.37 -0.19 -2.46
N LEU A 40 0.83 0.08 -1.23
CA LEU A 40 -0.01 0.07 -0.02
C LEU A 40 -0.88 1.33 0.05
N GLY A 41 -0.34 2.50 -0.26
CA GLY A 41 -1.11 3.74 -0.35
C GLY A 41 -2.24 3.66 -1.38
N PHE A 42 -1.98 3.09 -2.56
CA PHE A 42 -3.02 2.85 -3.58
C PHE A 42 -4.03 1.76 -3.20
N HIS A 43 -3.68 0.87 -2.27
CA HIS A 43 -4.62 -0.14 -1.75
C HIS A 43 -5.59 0.44 -0.72
N LEU A 44 -5.16 1.48 0.00
CA LEU A 44 -5.95 2.18 1.02
C LEU A 44 -6.90 3.24 0.45
N TYR A 45 -6.77 3.56 -0.84
CA TYR A 45 -7.60 4.52 -1.58
C TYR A 45 -8.70 3.78 -2.36
#